data_AF-A0A6N3BXY8-F1
#
_entry.id   AF-A0A6N3BXY8-F1
#
_cell.length_a   1.000
_cell.length_b   1.000
_cell.length_c   1.000
_cell.angle_alpha   90.00
_cell.angle_beta   90.00
_cell.angle_gamma   90.00
#
_symmetry.space_group_name_H-M   'P 1'
#
loop_
_entity.id
_entity.type
_entity.pdbx_description
1 polymer ?
#
loop_
_entity_poly.entity_id
_entity_poly.type
_entity_poly.pdbx_seq_one_letter_code
_entity_poly.pdbx_strand_id
1 'polypeptide(L)'
;MIELGKKLVKEHPEDGKQGEITLYYTGSTYTLNQQEYVVFMLVNKTTTNIDHDAEFKLNWSYDGQSIYQNQLVEYSISENGKLPTQSATIFLLPLTSEQSSIVEKISDETKMSLSITDIMMK
;
A
#
# COMPACT_ATOMS: atom_id res chain seq x y z
N MET A 1 -2.40 -10.01 -13.28
CA MET A 1 -2.00 -9.16 -12.14
C MET A 1 -0.50 -8.88 -12.16
N ILE A 2 0.38 -9.86 -11.97
CA ILE A 2 1.85 -9.66 -11.88
C ILE A 2 2.46 -8.94 -13.12
N GLU A 3 1.97 -9.24 -14.32
CA GLU A 3 2.50 -8.63 -15.55
C GLU A 3 2.20 -7.12 -15.64
N LEU A 4 1.04 -6.68 -15.16
CA LEU A 4 0.68 -5.26 -15.09
C LEU A 4 1.57 -4.52 -14.09
N GLY A 5 1.81 -5.12 -12.91
CA GLY A 5 2.71 -4.55 -11.91
C GLY A 5 4.15 -4.39 -12.40
N LYS A 6 4.67 -5.38 -13.13
CA LYS A 6 6.01 -5.29 -13.76
C LYS A 6 6.05 -4.21 -14.84
N LYS A 7 5.00 -4.09 -15.64
CA LYS A 7 4.90 -3.07 -16.69
C LYS A 7 4.89 -1.67 -16.08
N LEU A 8 4.09 -1.43 -15.04
CA LEU A 8 4.03 -0.14 -14.31
C LEU A 8 5.41 0.28 -13.80
N VAL A 9 6.11 -0.62 -13.10
CA VAL A 9 7.45 -0.34 -12.56
C VAL A 9 8.50 -0.06 -13.65
N LYS A 10 8.33 -0.64 -14.84
CA LYS A 10 9.19 -0.41 -16.00
C LYS A 10 8.89 0.90 -16.72
N GLU A 11 7.61 1.26 -16.85
CA GLU A 11 7.15 2.48 -17.51
C GLU A 11 7.36 3.72 -16.64
N HIS A 12 7.30 3.55 -15.31
CA HIS A 12 7.55 4.58 -14.30
C HIS A 12 8.71 4.17 -13.39
N PRO A 13 9.96 4.15 -13.88
CA PRO A 13 11.11 3.79 -13.07
C PRO A 13 11.32 4.75 -11.89
N GLU A 14 10.86 6.00 -12.00
CA GLU A 14 10.86 7.04 -10.98
C GLU A 14 9.97 6.75 -9.77
N ASP A 15 8.96 5.90 -9.93
CA ASP A 15 8.03 5.56 -8.86
C ASP A 15 8.63 4.50 -7.95
N GLY A 16 8.88 4.89 -6.71
CA GLY A 16 9.45 4.06 -5.65
C GLY A 16 10.96 4.27 -5.54
N LYS A 17 11.51 4.00 -4.36
CA LYS A 17 12.95 4.13 -4.13
C LYS A 17 13.64 2.80 -4.33
N GLN A 18 14.70 2.78 -5.14
CA GLN A 18 15.51 1.59 -5.37
C GLN A 18 16.02 1.04 -4.02
N GLY A 19 15.84 -0.26 -3.81
CA GLY A 19 16.18 -0.92 -2.54
C GLY A 19 15.08 -0.88 -1.47
N GLU A 20 13.93 -0.26 -1.75
CA GLU A 20 12.82 -0.15 -0.80
C GLU A 20 11.54 -0.82 -1.32
N ILE A 21 10.67 -1.15 -0.37
CA ILE A 21 9.26 -1.40 -0.62
C ILE A 21 8.54 -0.08 -0.36
N THR A 22 7.69 0.34 -1.29
CA THR A 22 6.96 1.61 -1.19
C THR A 22 5.46 1.36 -1.31
N LEU A 23 4.68 2.03 -0.48
CA LEU A 23 3.22 2.00 -0.52
C LEU A 23 2.70 3.33 -1.04
N TYR A 24 1.83 3.29 -2.04
CA TYR A 24 1.17 4.45 -2.65
C TYR A 24 -0.33 4.38 -2.44
N TYR A 25 -0.94 5.49 -2.04
CA TYR A 25 -2.39 5.64 -2.13
C TYR A 25 -2.77 5.91 -3.59
N THR A 26 -3.76 5.20 -4.12
CA THR A 26 -4.15 5.31 -5.55
C THR A 26 -5.21 6.37 -5.83
N GLY A 27 -5.64 7.12 -4.80
CA GLY A 27 -6.78 8.05 -4.93
C GLY A 27 -8.14 7.37 -4.97
N SER A 28 -8.21 6.05 -4.74
CA SER A 28 -9.44 5.26 -4.91
C SER A 28 -9.82 4.47 -3.65
N THR A 29 -11.11 4.29 -3.44
CA THR A 29 -11.69 3.31 -2.51
C THR A 29 -12.51 2.27 -3.26
N TYR A 30 -12.76 1.14 -2.63
CA TYR A 30 -13.57 0.04 -3.17
C TYR A 30 -14.51 -0.48 -2.09
N THR A 31 -15.78 -0.65 -2.42
CA THR A 31 -16.79 -1.16 -1.49
C THR A 31 -17.17 -2.59 -1.83
N LEU A 32 -17.02 -3.50 -0.87
CA LEU A 32 -17.39 -4.90 -0.97
C LEU A 32 -18.18 -5.31 0.27
N ASN A 33 -19.38 -5.86 0.08
CA ASN A 33 -20.24 -6.33 1.18
C ASN A 33 -20.44 -5.28 2.28
N GLN A 34 -20.72 -4.02 1.89
CA GLN A 34 -20.91 -2.86 2.78
C GLN A 34 -19.66 -2.41 3.55
N GLN A 35 -18.51 -3.09 3.39
CA GLN A 35 -17.22 -2.67 3.92
C GLN A 35 -16.48 -1.87 2.85
N GLU A 36 -16.01 -0.68 3.20
CA GLU A 36 -15.14 0.12 2.33
C GLU A 36 -13.67 -0.23 2.57
N TYR A 37 -12.90 -0.24 1.48
CA TYR A 37 -11.47 -0.50 1.47
C TYR A 37 -10.76 0.66 0.77
N VAL A 38 -9.66 1.12 1.35
CA VAL A 38 -8.71 1.95 0.61
C VAL A 38 -7.91 1.06 -0.34
N VAL A 39 -7.70 1.56 -1.56
CA VAL A 39 -6.87 0.90 -2.56
C VAL A 39 -5.46 1.49 -2.48
N PHE A 40 -4.48 0.66 -2.11
CA PHE A 40 -3.08 0.99 -2.19
C PHE A 40 -2.40 0.26 -3.35
N MET A 41 -1.28 0.79 -3.80
CA MET A 41 -0.31 0.09 -4.64
C MET A 41 0.96 -0.15 -3.82
N LEU A 42 1.33 -1.42 -3.66
CA LEU A 42 2.58 -1.83 -3.03
C LEU A 42 3.61 -2.12 -4.13
N VAL A 43 4.74 -1.42 -4.11
CA VAL A 43 5.80 -1.50 -5.10
C VAL A 43 7.05 -2.09 -4.46
N ASN A 44 7.60 -3.15 -5.06
CA ASN A 44 8.85 -3.76 -4.63
C ASN A 44 9.99 -3.38 -5.59
N LYS A 45 10.84 -2.44 -5.18
CA LYS A 45 12.08 -2.06 -5.88
C LYS A 45 13.33 -2.64 -5.22
N THR A 46 13.16 -3.59 -4.28
CA THR A 46 14.30 -4.28 -3.66
C THR A 46 14.91 -5.29 -4.62
N THR A 47 16.03 -5.91 -4.24
CA THR A 47 16.62 -7.04 -4.99
C THR A 47 16.02 -8.40 -4.62
N THR A 48 15.03 -8.42 -3.72
CA THR A 48 14.47 -9.64 -3.13
C THR A 48 12.99 -9.73 -3.43
N ASN A 49 12.50 -10.93 -3.71
CA ASN A 49 11.06 -11.15 -3.87
C ASN A 49 10.39 -11.14 -2.48
N ILE A 50 9.15 -10.68 -2.40
CA ILE A 50 8.28 -11.04 -1.27
C ILE A 50 7.60 -12.35 -1.68
N ASP A 51 8.19 -13.47 -1.26
CA ASP A 51 7.72 -14.82 -1.54
C ASP A 51 7.35 -15.62 -0.29
N HIS A 52 7.37 -14.95 0.86
CA HIS A 52 6.88 -15.38 2.17
C HIS A 52 5.92 -14.32 2.71
N ASP A 53 5.14 -14.69 3.73
CA ASP A 53 4.28 -13.73 4.42
C ASP A 53 5.15 -12.61 5.03
N ALA A 54 4.65 -11.39 5.02
CA ALA A 54 5.36 -10.25 5.57
C ALA A 54 4.44 -9.46 6.50
N GLU A 55 5.05 -8.76 7.44
CA GLU A 55 4.35 -7.87 8.35
C GLU A 55 5.04 -6.52 8.37
N PHE A 56 4.29 -5.44 8.44
CA PHE A 56 4.83 -4.09 8.58
C PHE A 56 3.85 -3.19 9.33
N LYS A 57 4.34 -2.07 9.84
CA LYS A 57 3.51 -1.03 10.45
C LYS A 57 3.21 0.05 9.42
N LEU A 58 1.94 0.40 9.30
CA LEU A 58 1.46 1.48 8.45
C LEU A 58 1.11 2.71 9.31
N ASN A 59 1.66 3.84 8.91
CA ASN A 59 1.25 5.15 9.39
C ASN A 59 0.75 5.98 8.21
N TRP A 60 -0.49 6.45 8.30
CA TRP A 60 -1.12 7.28 7.27
C TRP A 60 -1.93 8.40 7.93
N SER A 61 -1.69 9.64 7.51
CA SER A 61 -2.44 10.80 7.96
C SER A 61 -2.71 11.78 6.82
N TYR A 62 -3.72 12.61 7.01
CA TYR A 62 -4.08 13.72 6.13
C TYR A 62 -4.41 14.96 6.94
N ASP A 63 -3.75 16.08 6.65
CA ASP A 63 -3.95 17.37 7.32
C ASP A 63 -3.85 17.26 8.87
N GLY A 64 -2.90 16.45 9.34
CA GLY A 64 -2.68 16.17 10.77
C GLY A 64 -3.64 15.16 11.40
N GLN A 65 -4.69 14.72 10.69
CA GLN A 65 -5.62 13.69 11.16
C GLN A 65 -5.09 12.30 10.82
N SER A 66 -4.96 11.44 11.83
CA SER A 66 -4.52 10.06 11.61
C SER A 66 -5.62 9.23 10.98
N ILE A 67 -5.30 8.52 9.90
CA ILE A 67 -6.13 7.49 9.28
C ILE A 67 -5.68 6.14 9.84
N TYR A 68 -4.40 5.81 9.76
CA TYR A 68 -3.78 4.66 10.40
C TYR A 68 -2.60 5.08 11.26
N GLN A 69 -2.50 4.55 12.47
CA GLN A 69 -1.38 4.81 13.38
C GLN A 69 -0.80 3.48 13.87
N ASN A 70 0.44 3.20 13.48
CA ASN A 70 1.12 1.93 13.75
C ASN A 70 0.24 0.71 13.44
N GLN A 71 -0.59 0.81 12.39
CA GLN A 71 -1.48 -0.27 11.99
C GLN A 71 -0.62 -1.45 11.57
N LEU A 72 -0.75 -2.57 12.27
CA LEU A 72 -0.07 -3.80 11.88
C LEU A 72 -0.76 -4.34 10.63
N VAL A 73 0.01 -4.53 9.58
CA VAL A 73 -0.45 -5.00 8.28
C VAL A 73 0.28 -6.29 7.96
N GLU A 74 -0.49 -7.33 7.67
CA GLU A 74 0.03 -8.60 7.17
C GLU A 74 -0.18 -8.69 5.66
N TYR A 75 0.90 -8.96 4.94
CA TYR A 75 0.88 -9.35 3.54
C TYR A 75 0.96 -10.87 3.48
N SER A 76 -0.18 -11.54 3.33
CA SER A 76 -0.18 -12.99 3.10
C SER A 76 0.02 -13.31 1.62
N ILE A 77 0.98 -14.17 1.30
CA ILE A 77 1.20 -14.66 -0.07
C ILE A 77 0.02 -15.52 -0.56
N SER A 78 -0.71 -16.13 0.37
CA SER A 78 -1.88 -16.96 0.03
C SER A 78 -3.03 -16.13 -0.53
N GLU A 79 -3.15 -14.89 -0.08
CA GLU A 79 -4.18 -13.94 -0.47
C GLU A 79 -3.72 -13.04 -1.62
N ASN A 80 -2.48 -12.54 -1.55
CA ASN A 80 -1.97 -11.50 -2.44
C ASN A 80 -1.05 -12.03 -3.55
N GLY A 81 -0.62 -13.29 -3.43
CA GLY A 81 0.42 -13.87 -4.27
C GLY A 81 1.81 -13.35 -3.93
N LYS A 82 2.83 -13.90 -4.62
CA LYS A 82 4.20 -13.41 -4.50
C LYS A 82 4.34 -12.05 -5.16
N LEU A 83 5.16 -11.17 -4.58
CA LEU A 83 5.52 -9.88 -5.16
C LEU A 83 6.99 -9.89 -5.61
N PRO A 84 7.28 -10.17 -6.89
CA PRO A 84 8.63 -10.18 -7.41
C PRO A 84 9.35 -8.84 -7.23
N THR A 85 10.69 -8.88 -7.25
CA THR A 85 11.50 -7.68 -7.47
C THR A 85 11.06 -6.93 -8.74
N GLN A 86 11.15 -5.60 -8.70
CA GLN A 86 10.79 -4.70 -9.80
C GLN A 86 9.34 -4.91 -10.27
N SER A 87 8.42 -5.01 -9.32
CA SER A 87 7.00 -5.16 -9.62
C SER A 87 6.11 -4.47 -8.59
N ALA A 88 4.82 -4.39 -8.90
CA ALA A 88 3.81 -3.78 -8.04
C ALA A 88 2.58 -4.68 -7.93
N THR A 89 1.82 -4.52 -6.86
CA THR A 89 0.49 -5.13 -6.70
C THR A 89 -0.48 -4.16 -6.07
N ILE A 90 -1.78 -4.40 -6.28
CA ILE A 90 -2.83 -3.73 -5.53
C ILE A 90 -2.94 -4.39 -4.16
N PHE A 91 -3.14 -3.57 -3.13
CA PHE A 91 -3.28 -3.99 -1.75
C PHE A 91 -4.48 -3.26 -1.13
N LEU A 92 -5.41 -4.01 -0.53
CA LEU A 92 -6.64 -3.46 0.03
C LEU A 92 -6.58 -3.49 1.54
N LEU A 93 -6.90 -2.36 2.18
CA LEU A 93 -7.06 -2.30 3.63
C LEU A 93 -8.44 -1.77 3.99
N PRO A 94 -9.13 -2.38 4.98
CA PRO A 94 -10.46 -1.96 5.36
C PRO A 94 -10.41 -0.60 6.08
N LEU A 95 -11.39 0.26 5.77
CA LEU A 95 -11.60 1.53 6.44
C LEU A 95 -12.75 1.43 7.45
N THR A 96 -12.58 2.05 8.61
CA THR A 96 -13.72 2.40 9.47
C THR A 96 -14.47 3.59 8.86
N SER A 97 -15.72 3.81 9.26
CA SER A 97 -16.49 4.98 8.78
C SER A 97 -15.82 6.33 9.11
N GLU A 98 -15.08 6.40 10.22
CA GLU A 98 -14.28 7.57 10.57
C GLU A 98 -13.12 7.77 9.60
N GLN A 99 -12.38 6.71 9.30
CA GLN A 99 -11.28 6.74 8.33
C GLN A 99 -11.79 7.09 6.92
N SER A 100 -12.89 6.49 6.48
CA SER A 100 -13.57 6.81 5.22
C SER A 100 -13.88 8.30 5.09
N SER A 101 -14.44 8.90 6.14
CA SER A 101 -14.79 10.32 6.17
C SER A 101 -13.58 11.25 6.08
N ILE A 102 -12.37 10.77 6.39
CA ILE A 102 -11.12 11.51 6.19
C ILE A 102 -10.62 11.29 4.75
N VAL A 103 -10.62 10.04 4.27
CA VAL A 103 -10.16 9.67 2.92
C VAL A 103 -10.96 10.40 1.84
N GLU A 104 -12.28 10.55 1.99
CA GLU A 104 -13.13 11.30 1.07
C GLU A 104 -12.75 12.79 0.91
N LYS A 105 -12.01 13.35 1.88
CA LYS A 105 -11.58 14.77 1.86
C LYS A 105 -10.19 14.95 1.24
N ILE A 106 -9.50 13.87 0.92
CA ILE A 106 -8.19 13.92 0.28
C ILE A 106 -8.36 14.51 -1.10
N SER A 107 -7.80 15.70 -1.27
CA SER A 107 -7.81 16.46 -2.53
C SER A 107 -6.47 17.13 -2.82
N ASP A 108 -5.64 17.32 -1.79
CA ASP A 108 -4.29 17.85 -1.87
C ASP A 108 -3.30 16.87 -1.25
N GLU A 109 -2.61 16.10 -2.09
CA GLU A 109 -1.66 15.08 -1.65
C GLU A 109 -0.49 15.65 -0.84
N THR A 110 -0.19 16.95 -0.93
CA THR A 110 0.90 17.56 -0.15
C THR A 110 0.63 17.61 1.35
N LYS A 111 -0.64 17.44 1.75
CA LYS A 111 -1.08 17.34 3.15
C LYS A 111 -1.09 15.92 3.68
N MET A 112 -0.77 14.94 2.83
CA MET A 112 -0.74 13.53 3.18
C MET A 112 0.64 13.13 3.69
N SER A 113 0.67 12.29 4.73
CA SER A 113 1.88 11.60 5.17
C SER A 113 1.60 10.10 5.22
N LEU A 114 2.34 9.33 4.41
CA LEU A 114 2.20 7.88 4.29
C LEU A 114 3.57 7.22 4.46
N SER A 115 3.67 6.25 5.36
CA SER A 115 4.92 5.50 5.57
C SER A 115 4.65 4.09 6.05
N ILE A 116 5.56 3.19 5.68
CA ILE A 116 5.63 1.84 6.23
C ILE A 116 6.96 1.68 6.97
N THR A 117 6.93 0.99 8.10
CA THR A 117 8.11 0.73 8.94
C THR A 117 8.10 -0.71 9.44
N ASP A 118 9.22 -1.14 10.05
CA ASP A 118 9.34 -2.44 10.73
C ASP A 118 8.93 -3.63 9.83
N ILE A 119 9.35 -3.61 8.56
CA ILE A 119 9.06 -4.70 7.62
C ILE A 119 9.79 -5.97 8.08
N MET A 120 9.01 -7.00 8.40
CA MET A 120 9.48 -8.31 8.85
C MET A 120 8.98 -9.38 7.89
N MET A 121 9.89 -10.18 7.35
CA MET A 121 9.54 -11.38 6.59
C MET A 121 9.37 -12.54 7.57
N LYS A 122 8.25 -13.28 7.46
CA LYS A 122 7.94 -14.43 8.31
C LYS A 122 8.49 -15.73 7.75
#